data_AF-A0A4R4PBF5-F1
#
_entry.id   AF-A0A4R4PBF5-F1
#
_cell.length_a   1.000
_cell.length_b   1.000
_cell.length_c   1.000
_cell.angle_alpha   90.00
_cell.angle_beta   90.00
_cell.angle_gamma   90.00
#
_symmetry.space_group_name_H-M   'P 1'
#
loop_
_entity.id
_entity.type
_entity.pdbx_description
1 polymer ?
#
loop_
_entity_poly.entity_id
_entity_poly.type
_entity_poly.pdbx_seq_one_letter_code
_entity_poly.pdbx_strand_id
1 'polypeptide(L)'
;MNDALRELRVLLATRQGLGTLVVAVSAPVALGVVPNILQSWTSQVWLLYVAFTVAVAGVLVGWALTRNRGLGIVLTLYHTAPSDTRARAMLTAARSRHSTTLRLDRDELWPKDAALTMTNDQIHLLGRLLDARCAEHVDSGGSLTDIVLYPLISLQDGYRLGQTLRSPGSGLTIAHRSVATGEVFPGIRLDGALRNHAAAAPAFLQPPADPLLTANPAVGPGDPGYGHLALIIRLTGRSSMVDIARRVAETGSPDHPDGRPTGYHYASPACGATLAIEAAVTGVPEDSNSFATTVTYLRTQWQTAHTAWSTQTGSPTTGHLFFNGPLPIAIALGWALDDNTPALVPHDPSTR
;
A
#
# COMPACT_ATOMS: atom_id res chain seq x y z
N MET A 1 4.11 -10.64 -48.09
CA MET A 1 5.08 -9.55 -47.85
C MET A 1 4.47 -8.37 -47.09
N ASN A 2 3.23 -7.95 -47.41
CA ASN A 2 2.53 -6.89 -46.67
C ASN A 2 2.17 -7.26 -45.21
N ASP A 3 1.87 -8.54 -44.92
CA ASP A 3 1.54 -8.96 -43.56
C ASP A 3 2.75 -8.95 -42.62
N ALA A 4 3.92 -9.39 -43.10
CA ALA A 4 5.18 -9.34 -42.34
C ALA A 4 5.60 -7.87 -42.03
N LEU A 5 5.42 -6.95 -42.97
CA LEU A 5 5.66 -5.52 -42.74
C LEU A 5 4.65 -4.91 -41.75
N ARG A 6 3.42 -5.43 -41.72
CA ARG A 6 2.37 -5.00 -40.78
C ARG A 6 2.66 -5.51 -39.37
N GLU A 7 3.06 -6.77 -39.22
CA GLU A 7 3.52 -7.36 -37.95
C GLU A 7 4.77 -6.67 -37.43
N LEU A 8 5.75 -6.36 -38.30
CA LEU A 8 6.97 -5.65 -37.90
C LEU A 8 6.66 -4.23 -37.42
N ARG A 9 5.70 -3.53 -38.06
CA ARG A 9 5.22 -2.22 -37.60
C ARG A 9 4.50 -2.29 -36.26
N VAL A 10 3.69 -3.31 -36.03
CA VAL A 10 2.99 -3.52 -34.75
C VAL A 10 4.00 -3.85 -33.64
N LEU A 11 5.00 -4.68 -33.93
CA LEU A 11 6.10 -4.99 -33.00
C LEU A 11 6.95 -3.75 -32.70
N LEU A 12 7.32 -2.94 -33.70
CA LEU A 12 8.06 -1.69 -33.53
C LEU A 12 7.25 -0.61 -32.78
N ALA A 13 5.92 -0.63 -32.88
CA ALA A 13 5.05 0.27 -32.13
C ALA A 13 5.03 -0.04 -30.63
N THR A 14 5.45 -1.24 -30.23
CA THR A 14 5.58 -1.63 -28.82
C THR A 14 7.03 -1.53 -28.36
N ARG A 15 7.25 -0.96 -27.17
CA ARG A 15 8.59 -0.82 -26.60
C ARG A 15 9.29 -2.15 -26.36
N GLN A 16 8.52 -3.19 -26.02
CA GLN A 16 9.00 -4.56 -25.91
C GLN A 16 9.42 -5.12 -27.26
N GLY A 17 8.63 -4.96 -28.33
CA GLY A 17 9.01 -5.44 -29.66
C GLY A 17 10.23 -4.70 -30.23
N LEU A 18 10.37 -3.39 -29.97
CA LEU A 18 11.60 -2.65 -30.27
C LEU A 18 12.80 -3.20 -29.49
N GLY A 19 12.63 -3.46 -28.18
CA GLY A 19 13.68 -4.03 -27.34
C GLY A 19 14.13 -5.42 -27.83
N THR A 20 13.18 -6.31 -28.15
CA THR A 20 13.46 -7.65 -28.67
C THR A 20 14.21 -7.59 -30.00
N LEU A 21 13.85 -6.65 -30.88
CA LEU A 21 14.53 -6.45 -32.17
C LEU A 21 15.96 -5.93 -31.97
N VAL A 22 16.16 -4.96 -31.05
CA VAL A 22 17.50 -4.47 -30.71
C VAL A 22 18.38 -5.59 -30.13
N VAL A 23 17.84 -6.44 -29.25
CA VAL A 23 18.57 -7.62 -28.74
C VAL A 23 18.86 -8.61 -29.88
N ALA A 24 17.89 -8.93 -30.73
CA ALA A 24 18.05 -9.89 -31.81
C ALA A 24 19.10 -9.48 -32.85
N VAL A 25 19.19 -8.18 -33.16
CA VAL A 25 20.21 -7.65 -34.10
C VAL A 25 21.58 -7.52 -33.44
N SER A 26 21.63 -7.21 -32.13
CA SER A 26 22.89 -6.92 -31.43
C SER A 26 23.55 -8.17 -30.83
N ALA A 27 22.77 -9.19 -30.44
CA ALA A 27 23.27 -10.39 -29.80
C ALA A 27 24.24 -11.21 -30.66
N PRO A 28 24.04 -11.41 -31.98
CA PRO A 28 25.01 -12.13 -32.82
C PRO A 28 26.37 -11.44 -32.93
N VAL A 29 26.37 -10.09 -32.93
CA VAL A 29 27.60 -9.27 -32.97
C VAL A 29 28.30 -9.32 -31.60
N ALA A 30 27.55 -9.22 -30.51
CA ALA A 30 28.07 -9.28 -29.14
C ALA A 30 28.56 -10.69 -28.75
N LEU A 31 27.95 -11.76 -29.29
CA LEU A 31 28.38 -13.15 -29.08
C LEU A 31 29.56 -13.56 -29.97
N GLY A 32 30.07 -12.66 -30.81
CA GLY A 32 31.23 -12.94 -31.64
C GLY A 32 30.95 -13.88 -32.81
N VAL A 33 29.72 -13.89 -33.36
CA VAL A 33 29.35 -14.69 -34.54
C VAL A 33 29.64 -13.95 -35.86
N VAL A 34 29.67 -12.62 -35.83
CA VAL A 34 29.97 -11.72 -36.97
C VAL A 34 31.45 -11.28 -37.16
N PRO A 35 32.47 -11.65 -36.35
CA PRO A 35 33.86 -11.26 -36.60
C PRO A 35 34.39 -11.70 -37.97
N ASN A 36 34.00 -12.89 -38.44
CA ASN A 36 34.56 -13.49 -39.66
C ASN A 36 34.14 -12.74 -40.95
N ILE A 37 32.98 -12.07 -40.94
CA ILE A 37 32.47 -11.30 -42.09
C ILE A 37 33.05 -9.88 -42.09
N LEU A 38 33.18 -9.24 -40.90
CA LEU A 38 33.76 -7.89 -40.77
C LEU A 38 35.27 -7.86 -41.00
N GLN A 39 35.99 -8.93 -40.63
CA GLN A 39 37.43 -9.06 -40.83
C GLN A 39 37.80 -9.19 -42.32
N SER A 40 36.87 -9.66 -43.18
CA SER A 40 37.06 -9.69 -44.63
C SER A 40 36.86 -8.32 -45.30
N TRP A 41 36.19 -7.38 -44.63
CA TRP A 41 35.88 -6.04 -45.14
C TRP A 41 36.82 -4.94 -44.61
N THR A 42 37.37 -5.10 -43.40
CA THR A 42 38.22 -4.10 -42.77
C THR A 42 39.32 -4.73 -41.92
N SER A 43 40.58 -4.34 -42.12
CA SER A 43 41.74 -4.79 -41.32
C SER A 43 41.96 -3.96 -40.05
N GLN A 44 41.14 -2.94 -39.83
CA GLN A 44 41.30 -1.98 -38.74
C GLN A 44 40.62 -2.49 -37.47
N VAL A 45 41.43 -3.01 -36.55
CA VAL A 45 41.02 -3.57 -35.24
C VAL A 45 40.15 -2.59 -34.43
N TRP A 46 40.36 -1.27 -34.56
CA TRP A 46 39.57 -0.27 -33.83
C TRP A 46 38.08 -0.26 -34.21
N LEU A 47 37.74 -0.52 -35.48
CA LEU A 47 36.35 -0.59 -35.95
C LEU A 47 35.61 -1.79 -35.33
N LEU A 48 36.31 -2.91 -35.16
CA LEU A 48 35.77 -4.10 -34.49
C LEU A 48 35.44 -3.80 -33.01
N TYR A 49 36.32 -3.08 -32.31
CA TYR A 49 36.08 -2.65 -30.93
C TYR A 49 34.86 -1.72 -30.82
N VAL A 50 34.71 -0.76 -31.72
CA VAL A 50 33.55 0.15 -31.72
C VAL A 50 32.25 -0.61 -32.02
N ALA A 51 32.25 -1.48 -33.03
CA ALA A 51 31.09 -2.30 -33.38
C ALA A 51 30.66 -3.21 -32.24
N PHE A 52 31.64 -3.85 -31.56
CA PHE A 52 31.38 -4.68 -30.38
C PHE A 52 30.80 -3.85 -29.22
N THR A 53 31.38 -2.69 -28.92
CA THR A 53 30.90 -1.81 -27.84
C THR A 53 29.47 -1.33 -28.10
N VAL A 54 29.17 -0.94 -29.34
CA VAL A 54 27.81 -0.55 -29.76
C VAL A 54 26.84 -1.73 -29.67
N ALA A 55 27.27 -2.94 -30.04
CA ALA A 55 26.43 -4.14 -29.93
C ALA A 55 26.14 -4.51 -28.48
N VAL A 56 27.14 -4.46 -27.58
CA VAL A 56 26.94 -4.69 -26.14
C VAL A 56 26.00 -3.63 -25.55
N ALA A 57 26.19 -2.35 -25.89
CA ALA A 57 25.29 -1.29 -25.49
C ALA A 57 23.86 -1.52 -26.03
N GLY A 58 23.74 -1.98 -27.27
CA GLY A 58 22.48 -2.39 -27.90
C GLY A 58 21.80 -3.50 -27.12
N VAL A 59 22.50 -4.58 -26.77
CA VAL A 59 21.96 -5.67 -25.94
C VAL A 59 21.50 -5.16 -24.58
N LEU A 60 22.27 -4.30 -23.91
CA LEU A 60 21.90 -3.73 -22.60
C LEU A 60 20.66 -2.84 -22.70
N VAL A 61 20.59 -1.97 -23.70
CA VAL A 61 19.43 -1.11 -23.96
C VAL A 61 18.21 -1.96 -24.32
N GLY A 62 18.38 -2.93 -25.21
CA GLY A 62 17.33 -3.87 -25.61
C GLY A 62 16.79 -4.65 -24.42
N TRP A 63 17.67 -5.18 -23.56
CA TRP A 63 17.29 -5.88 -22.34
C TRP A 63 16.53 -4.98 -21.34
N ALA A 64 16.98 -3.73 -21.17
CA ALA A 64 16.31 -2.74 -20.34
C ALA A 64 14.93 -2.31 -20.90
N LEU A 65 14.72 -2.43 -22.20
CA LEU A 65 13.45 -2.18 -22.89
C LEU A 65 12.52 -3.39 -22.86
N THR A 66 13.05 -4.62 -22.85
CA THR A 66 12.27 -5.86 -22.76
C THR A 66 11.88 -6.26 -21.34
N ARG A 67 12.54 -5.71 -20.31
CA ARG A 67 12.23 -6.05 -18.91
C ARG A 67 10.76 -5.75 -18.62
N ASN A 68 9.99 -6.79 -18.33
CA ASN A 68 8.60 -6.66 -17.89
C ASN A 68 8.61 -5.79 -16.63
N ARG A 69 7.92 -4.64 -16.67
CA ARG A 69 7.95 -3.68 -15.55
C ARG A 69 6.75 -3.86 -14.61
N GLY A 70 6.07 -5.00 -14.72
CA GLY A 70 4.95 -5.35 -13.86
C GLY A 70 3.65 -4.62 -14.19
N LEU A 71 2.73 -4.71 -13.23
CA LEU A 71 1.36 -4.21 -13.29
C LEU A 71 1.17 -3.07 -12.29
N GLY A 72 0.77 -1.89 -12.79
CA GLY A 72 0.35 -0.76 -11.96
C GLY A 72 -1.17 -0.68 -11.88
N ILE A 73 -1.75 -0.81 -10.69
CA ILE A 73 -3.19 -0.66 -10.47
C ILE A 73 -3.44 0.70 -9.82
N VAL A 74 -4.14 1.60 -10.50
CA VAL A 74 -4.48 2.93 -9.98
C VAL A 74 -5.93 2.91 -9.54
N LEU A 75 -6.16 3.18 -8.26
CA LEU A 75 -7.47 3.06 -7.64
C LEU A 75 -7.94 4.44 -7.18
N THR A 76 -8.93 5.01 -7.88
CA THR A 76 -9.47 6.35 -7.61
C THR A 76 -10.92 6.23 -7.14
N LEU A 77 -11.11 6.15 -5.81
CA LEU A 77 -12.45 5.93 -5.21
C LEU A 77 -13.05 7.14 -4.50
N TYR A 78 -12.32 8.25 -4.48
CA TYR A 78 -12.91 9.54 -4.16
C TYR A 78 -13.72 10.06 -5.35
N HIS A 79 -14.76 10.84 -5.08
CA HIS A 79 -15.37 11.67 -6.12
C HIS A 79 -14.37 12.79 -6.47
N THR A 80 -13.48 12.51 -7.41
CA THR A 80 -12.46 13.46 -7.84
C THR A 80 -12.99 14.25 -9.02
N ALA A 81 -12.91 15.58 -8.95
CA ALA A 81 -13.04 16.39 -10.15
C ALA A 81 -12.00 15.92 -11.19
N PRO A 82 -12.30 15.97 -12.50
CA PRO A 82 -11.39 15.55 -13.57
C PRO A 82 -9.98 16.20 -13.54
N SER A 83 -9.83 17.28 -12.76
CA SER A 83 -8.60 18.05 -12.58
C SER A 83 -7.75 17.64 -11.36
N ASP A 84 -8.13 16.64 -10.55
CA ASP A 84 -7.37 16.29 -9.33
C ASP A 84 -5.91 15.95 -9.67
N THR A 85 -5.00 16.79 -9.18
CA THR A 85 -3.56 16.67 -9.40
C THR A 85 -2.98 15.39 -8.78
N ARG A 86 -3.64 14.86 -7.73
CA ARG A 86 -3.22 13.62 -7.05
C ARG A 86 -3.47 12.40 -7.92
N ALA A 87 -4.66 12.30 -8.52
CA ALA A 87 -5.02 11.23 -9.46
C ALA A 87 -4.08 11.20 -10.67
N ARG A 88 -3.79 12.38 -11.24
CA ARG A 88 -2.84 12.50 -12.35
C ARG A 88 -1.42 12.10 -11.96
N ALA A 89 -0.94 12.50 -10.77
CA ALA A 89 0.38 12.12 -10.29
C ALA A 89 0.52 10.60 -10.11
N MET A 90 -0.46 9.95 -9.48
CA MET A 90 -0.48 8.49 -9.31
C MET A 90 -0.51 7.76 -10.66
N LEU A 91 -1.36 8.19 -11.59
CA LEU A 91 -1.47 7.58 -12.90
C LEU A 91 -0.19 7.75 -13.74
N THR A 92 0.44 8.92 -13.67
CA THR A 92 1.71 9.20 -14.36
C THR A 92 2.84 8.35 -13.78
N ALA A 93 2.89 8.21 -12.45
CA ALA A 93 3.84 7.33 -11.78
C ALA A 93 3.61 5.85 -12.16
N ALA A 94 2.36 5.40 -12.25
CA ALA A 94 2.04 4.05 -12.69
C ALA A 94 2.48 3.78 -14.13
N ARG A 95 2.18 4.68 -15.07
CA ARG A 95 2.54 4.54 -16.49
C ARG A 95 4.04 4.62 -16.76
N SER A 96 4.78 5.37 -15.95
CA SER A 96 6.24 5.47 -16.10
C SER A 96 6.97 4.24 -15.55
N ARG A 97 6.40 3.59 -14.53
CA ARG A 97 7.00 2.44 -13.84
C ARG A 97 6.54 1.10 -14.35
N HIS A 98 5.33 0.97 -14.90
CA HIS A 98 4.74 -0.31 -15.28
C HIS A 98 4.48 -0.43 -16.77
N SER A 99 4.56 -1.66 -17.29
CA SER A 99 4.24 -1.98 -18.68
C SER A 99 2.75 -2.05 -18.92
N THR A 100 2.00 -2.52 -17.92
CA THR A 100 0.53 -2.57 -17.93
C THR A 100 -0.01 -1.71 -16.80
N THR A 101 -1.02 -0.90 -17.10
CA THR A 101 -1.69 -0.08 -16.08
C THR A 101 -3.18 -0.30 -16.14
N LEU A 102 -3.77 -0.69 -15.01
CA LEU A 102 -5.21 -0.76 -14.82
C LEU A 102 -5.66 0.45 -14.02
N ARG A 103 -6.65 1.19 -14.52
CA ARG A 103 -7.32 2.26 -13.76
C ARG A 103 -8.67 1.73 -13.31
N LEU A 104 -8.96 1.90 -12.04
CA LEU A 104 -10.24 1.57 -11.43
C LEU A 104 -10.80 2.86 -10.85
N ASP A 105 -11.80 3.41 -11.54
CA ASP A 105 -12.47 4.62 -11.11
C ASP A 105 -13.78 4.32 -10.42
N ARG A 106 -14.12 5.14 -9.43
CA ARG A 106 -15.39 5.07 -8.73
C ARG A 106 -16.57 5.14 -9.69
N ASP A 107 -16.55 6.11 -10.60
CA ASP A 107 -17.67 6.39 -11.50
C ASP A 107 -17.89 5.26 -12.52
N GLU A 108 -16.84 4.48 -12.82
CA GLU A 108 -16.92 3.30 -13.68
C GLU A 108 -17.48 2.09 -12.93
N LEU A 109 -17.10 1.92 -11.65
CA LEU A 109 -17.51 0.80 -10.82
C LEU A 109 -18.92 0.98 -10.24
N TRP A 110 -19.28 2.20 -9.84
CA TRP A 110 -20.55 2.53 -9.16
C TRP A 110 -21.12 3.87 -9.65
N PRO A 111 -21.60 3.95 -10.90
CA PRO A 111 -22.07 5.20 -11.52
C PRO A 111 -23.29 5.86 -10.85
N LYS A 112 -23.93 5.22 -9.87
CA LYS A 112 -25.16 5.69 -9.21
C LYS A 112 -25.06 5.89 -7.70
N ASP A 113 -23.91 5.60 -7.08
CA ASP A 113 -23.76 5.68 -5.62
C ASP A 113 -23.05 6.96 -5.18
N ALA A 114 -23.82 7.88 -4.60
CA ALA A 114 -23.34 9.15 -4.04
C ALA A 114 -22.65 9.02 -2.66
N ALA A 115 -22.58 7.83 -2.07
CA ALA A 115 -22.06 7.64 -0.71
C ALA A 115 -20.54 7.87 -0.65
N LEU A 116 -20.04 8.72 0.24
CA LEU A 116 -18.60 9.01 0.33
C LEU A 116 -17.75 7.78 0.70
N THR A 117 -18.34 6.79 1.38
CA THR A 117 -17.72 5.53 1.80
C THR A 117 -18.31 4.34 1.04
N MET A 118 -17.51 3.30 0.88
CA MET A 118 -17.94 2.08 0.21
C MET A 118 -18.68 1.14 1.16
N THR A 119 -19.68 0.42 0.63
CA THR A 119 -20.31 -0.66 1.37
C THR A 119 -19.35 -1.85 1.50
N ASN A 120 -19.62 -2.74 2.47
CA ASN A 120 -18.80 -3.95 2.66
C ASN A 120 -18.74 -4.80 1.38
N ASP A 121 -19.87 -4.92 0.67
CA ASP A 121 -19.97 -5.71 -0.56
C ASP A 121 -19.12 -5.11 -1.68
N GLN A 122 -19.09 -3.79 -1.79
CA GLN A 122 -18.25 -3.07 -2.75
C GLN A 122 -16.76 -3.30 -2.48
N ILE A 123 -16.34 -3.27 -1.21
CA ILE A 123 -14.95 -3.51 -0.81
C ILE A 123 -14.56 -4.97 -1.05
N HIS A 124 -15.45 -5.92 -0.77
CA HIS A 124 -15.22 -7.33 -1.09
C HIS A 124 -15.15 -7.59 -2.58
N LEU A 125 -15.99 -6.94 -3.39
CA LEU A 125 -15.93 -7.03 -4.85
C LEU A 125 -14.61 -6.46 -5.36
N LEU A 126 -14.19 -5.31 -4.85
CA LEU A 126 -12.92 -4.68 -5.21
C LEU A 126 -11.73 -5.59 -4.87
N GLY A 127 -11.71 -6.17 -3.66
CA GLY A 127 -10.68 -7.14 -3.25
C GLY A 127 -10.59 -8.32 -4.23
N ARG A 128 -11.74 -8.93 -4.57
CA ARG A 128 -11.80 -10.03 -5.56
C ARG A 128 -11.33 -9.62 -6.96
N LEU A 129 -11.65 -8.40 -7.39
CA LEU A 129 -11.20 -7.88 -8.68
C LEU A 129 -9.69 -7.68 -8.70
N LEU A 130 -9.11 -7.14 -7.62
CA LEU A 130 -7.66 -6.99 -7.48
C LEU A 130 -6.97 -8.34 -7.48
N ASP A 131 -7.48 -9.31 -6.70
CA ASP A 131 -6.95 -10.67 -6.66
C ASP A 131 -7.00 -11.35 -8.04
N ALA A 132 -8.13 -11.22 -8.75
CA ALA A 132 -8.27 -11.77 -10.10
C ALA A 132 -7.28 -11.14 -11.09
N ARG A 133 -7.04 -9.83 -11.02
CA ARG A 133 -6.07 -9.15 -11.88
C ARG A 133 -4.63 -9.48 -11.54
N CYS A 134 -4.35 -9.73 -10.26
CA CYS A 134 -3.03 -10.21 -9.85
C CYS A 134 -2.80 -11.64 -10.37
N ALA A 135 -3.79 -12.52 -10.26
CA ALA A 135 -3.73 -13.88 -10.79
C ALA A 135 -3.51 -13.89 -12.31
N GLU A 136 -4.28 -13.10 -13.07
CA GLU A 136 -4.14 -12.98 -14.53
C GLU A 136 -2.73 -12.50 -14.95
N HIS A 137 -2.16 -11.56 -14.19
CA HIS A 137 -0.79 -11.09 -14.45
C HIS A 137 0.24 -12.20 -14.24
N VAL A 138 0.10 -12.99 -13.17
CA VAL A 138 0.98 -14.13 -12.87
C VAL A 138 0.83 -15.22 -13.92
N ASP A 139 -0.40 -15.56 -14.30
CA ASP A 139 -0.70 -16.56 -15.33
C ASP A 139 -0.13 -16.15 -16.70
N SER A 140 -0.01 -14.84 -16.95
CA SER A 140 0.63 -14.27 -18.15
C SER A 140 2.17 -14.22 -18.07
N GLY A 141 2.78 -14.85 -17.07
CA GLY A 141 4.23 -14.90 -16.86
C GLY A 141 4.81 -13.69 -16.10
N GLY A 142 3.96 -12.89 -15.46
CA GLY A 142 4.37 -11.82 -14.55
C GLY A 142 4.74 -12.32 -13.15
N SER A 143 5.43 -11.49 -12.36
CA SER A 143 5.72 -11.79 -10.95
C SER A 143 4.79 -10.99 -10.04
N LEU A 144 4.35 -11.61 -8.93
CA LEU A 144 3.62 -10.91 -7.87
C LEU A 144 4.42 -9.76 -7.25
N THR A 145 5.75 -9.81 -7.34
CA THR A 145 6.64 -8.74 -6.87
C THR A 145 6.58 -7.47 -7.69
N ASP A 146 6.02 -7.55 -8.89
CA ASP A 146 6.02 -6.46 -9.86
C ASP A 146 4.66 -5.73 -9.88
N ILE A 147 3.75 -6.10 -8.98
CA ILE A 147 2.43 -5.50 -8.87
C ILE A 147 2.46 -4.37 -7.84
N VAL A 148 2.04 -3.17 -8.27
CA VAL A 148 1.96 -1.99 -7.41
C VAL A 148 0.55 -1.41 -7.44
N LEU A 149 -0.06 -1.26 -6.27
CA LEU A 149 -1.32 -0.55 -6.08
C LEU A 149 -1.03 0.92 -5.77
N TYR A 150 -1.69 1.83 -6.48
CA TYR A 150 -1.64 3.28 -6.28
C TYR A 150 -2.99 3.75 -5.74
N PRO A 151 -3.21 3.69 -4.41
CA PRO A 151 -4.51 3.95 -3.82
C PRO A 151 -4.77 5.45 -3.64
N LEU A 152 -5.94 5.88 -4.09
CA LEU A 152 -6.57 7.18 -3.82
C LEU A 152 -7.98 6.91 -3.31
N ILE A 153 -8.02 6.42 -2.08
CA ILE A 153 -9.23 5.95 -1.39
C ILE A 153 -9.24 6.49 0.04
N SER A 154 -10.42 6.49 0.68
CA SER A 154 -10.52 6.87 2.08
C SER A 154 -9.67 5.96 2.97
N LEU A 155 -9.21 6.49 4.11
CA LEU A 155 -8.43 5.70 5.06
C LEU A 155 -9.23 4.48 5.55
N GLN A 156 -10.54 4.66 5.72
CA GLN A 156 -11.47 3.61 6.12
C GLN A 156 -11.60 2.51 5.08
N ASP A 157 -11.84 2.88 3.82
CA ASP A 157 -11.96 1.91 2.74
C ASP A 157 -10.62 1.23 2.48
N GLY A 158 -9.50 1.93 2.65
CA GLY A 158 -8.16 1.35 2.55
C GLY A 158 -7.85 0.33 3.62
N TYR A 159 -8.16 0.63 4.88
CA TYR A 159 -8.01 -0.34 5.96
C TYR A 159 -8.83 -1.61 5.69
N ARG A 160 -10.11 -1.44 5.32
CA ARG A 160 -11.01 -2.55 4.99
C ARG A 160 -10.57 -3.31 3.73
N LEU A 161 -10.05 -2.63 2.72
CA LEU A 161 -9.46 -3.28 1.56
C LEU A 161 -8.27 -4.15 1.98
N GLY A 162 -7.43 -3.68 2.88
CA GLY A 162 -6.36 -4.49 3.48
C GLY A 162 -6.87 -5.81 4.06
N GLN A 163 -8.00 -5.77 4.78
CA GLN A 163 -8.62 -6.96 5.38
C GLN A 163 -9.16 -7.96 4.34
N THR A 164 -9.57 -7.48 3.15
CA THR A 164 -10.11 -8.35 2.10
C THR A 164 -9.05 -8.96 1.20
N LEU A 165 -7.84 -8.37 1.14
CA LEU A 165 -6.69 -8.91 0.40
C LEU A 165 -6.14 -10.16 1.11
N ARG A 166 -6.86 -11.28 1.01
CA ARG A 166 -6.57 -12.53 1.77
C ARG A 166 -5.60 -13.50 1.09
N SER A 167 -5.04 -13.17 -0.08
CA SER A 167 -4.27 -14.15 -0.83
C SER A 167 -2.88 -14.45 -0.20
N PRO A 168 -2.55 -15.72 0.10
CA PRO A 168 -1.26 -16.14 0.64
C PRO A 168 -0.23 -16.11 -0.50
N GLY A 169 0.60 -15.07 -0.53
CA GLY A 169 1.64 -14.90 -1.55
C GLY A 169 1.84 -13.48 -2.04
N SER A 170 1.13 -12.50 -1.47
CA SER A 170 1.19 -11.11 -1.88
C SER A 170 2.64 -10.60 -1.89
N GLY A 171 3.11 -10.22 -3.08
CA GLY A 171 4.25 -9.33 -3.29
C GLY A 171 3.77 -7.90 -3.59
N LEU A 172 2.47 -7.65 -3.38
CA LEU A 172 1.79 -6.42 -3.73
C LEU A 172 2.41 -5.25 -2.99
N THR A 173 2.86 -4.26 -3.74
CA THR A 173 3.40 -3.02 -3.16
C THR A 173 2.34 -1.94 -3.19
N ILE A 174 2.09 -1.31 -2.06
CA ILE A 174 1.21 -0.15 -1.94
C ILE A 174 2.04 1.11 -2.10
N ALA A 175 1.82 1.85 -3.18
CA ALA A 175 2.47 3.12 -3.44
C ALA A 175 1.98 4.21 -2.48
N HIS A 176 2.85 5.18 -2.22
CA HIS A 176 2.54 6.38 -1.46
C HIS A 176 2.84 7.61 -2.31
N ARG A 177 2.06 8.67 -2.11
CA ARG A 177 2.42 10.01 -2.56
C ARG A 177 2.82 10.81 -1.34
N SER A 178 4.10 11.18 -1.28
CA SER A 178 4.67 12.01 -0.25
C SER A 178 3.83 13.28 -0.05
N VAL A 179 3.53 13.59 1.20
CA VAL A 179 2.81 14.84 1.54
C VAL A 179 3.77 16.03 1.38
N ALA A 180 5.05 15.85 1.71
CA ALA A 180 6.06 16.90 1.69
C ALA A 180 6.52 17.27 0.27
N THR A 181 6.80 16.27 -0.57
CA THR A 181 7.39 16.48 -1.90
C THR A 181 6.38 16.34 -3.04
N GLY A 182 5.25 15.67 -2.79
CA GLY A 182 4.29 15.29 -3.83
C GLY A 182 4.76 14.16 -4.75
N GLU A 183 5.96 13.62 -4.53
CA GLU A 183 6.51 12.49 -5.27
C GLU A 183 5.76 11.19 -4.93
N VAL A 184 5.58 10.33 -5.92
CA VAL A 184 5.01 8.99 -5.73
C VAL A 184 6.13 7.98 -5.63
N PHE A 185 6.15 7.13 -4.60
CA PHE A 185 7.18 6.11 -4.39
C PHE A 185 6.55 4.78 -3.92
N PRO A 186 7.24 3.63 -4.03
CA PRO A 186 6.75 2.36 -3.47
C PRO A 186 6.69 2.47 -1.93
N GLY A 187 5.48 2.52 -1.38
CA GLY A 187 5.26 2.81 0.04
C GLY A 187 5.52 1.61 0.93
N ILE A 188 4.81 0.50 0.76
CA ILE A 188 5.01 -0.69 1.60
C ILE A 188 4.67 -1.95 0.81
N ARG A 189 5.46 -3.01 0.99
CA ARG A 189 5.18 -4.31 0.37
C ARG A 189 4.40 -5.18 1.35
N LEU A 190 3.24 -5.68 0.92
CA LEU A 190 2.41 -6.59 1.69
C LEU A 190 2.95 -8.01 1.53
N ASP A 191 3.92 -8.42 2.32
CA ASP A 191 4.49 -9.76 2.25
C ASP A 191 4.56 -10.44 3.63
N GLY A 192 4.96 -11.71 3.64
CA GLY A 192 5.07 -12.50 4.87
C GLY A 192 6.02 -11.87 5.91
N ALA A 193 6.95 -11.00 5.52
CA ALA A 193 7.85 -10.38 6.48
C ALA A 193 7.09 -9.48 7.47
N LEU A 194 6.04 -8.79 7.01
CA LEU A 194 5.19 -7.96 7.89
C LEU A 194 4.44 -8.77 8.95
N ARG A 195 4.06 -10.01 8.64
CA ARG A 195 3.31 -10.91 9.55
C ARG A 195 4.20 -11.84 10.38
N ASN A 196 5.43 -12.13 9.94
CA ASN A 196 6.25 -13.15 10.58
C ASN A 196 7.35 -12.58 11.47
N HIS A 197 7.77 -11.33 11.26
CA HIS A 197 8.82 -10.72 12.07
C HIS A 197 8.23 -9.92 13.23
N ALA A 198 8.93 -9.92 14.36
CA ALA A 198 8.75 -8.91 15.39
C ALA A 198 9.72 -7.76 15.12
N ALA A 199 9.28 -6.52 15.35
CA ALA A 199 10.13 -5.35 15.24
C ALA A 199 10.28 -4.70 16.62
N ALA A 200 11.50 -4.25 16.94
CA ALA A 200 11.70 -3.31 18.04
C ALA A 200 11.05 -1.97 17.72
N ALA A 201 10.79 -1.15 18.75
CA ALA A 201 10.31 0.20 18.56
C ALA A 201 11.32 1.00 17.71
N PRO A 202 10.94 1.49 16.53
CA PRO A 202 11.81 2.38 15.77
C PRO A 202 11.96 3.71 16.50
N ALA A 203 13.12 4.37 16.34
CA ALA A 203 13.46 5.59 17.09
C ALA A 203 12.49 6.77 16.87
N PHE A 204 11.73 6.76 15.77
CA PHE A 204 10.72 7.77 15.47
C PHE A 204 9.34 7.48 16.09
N LEU A 205 9.16 6.32 16.72
CA LEU A 205 8.00 6.02 17.55
C LEU A 205 8.36 6.21 19.02
N GLN A 206 7.44 6.82 19.76
CA GLN A 206 7.52 6.87 21.21
C GLN A 206 7.28 5.47 21.74
N PRO A 207 8.09 5.01 22.71
CA PRO A 207 7.79 3.76 23.39
C PRO A 207 6.42 3.89 24.05
N PRO A 208 5.61 2.82 24.08
CA PRO A 208 4.37 2.82 24.83
C PRO A 208 4.66 3.16 26.29
N ALA A 209 3.67 3.75 26.97
CA ALA A 209 3.74 3.95 28.40
C ALA A 209 3.96 2.59 29.10
N ASP A 210 4.58 2.62 30.28
CA ASP A 210 4.61 1.49 31.20
C ASP A 210 3.62 1.79 32.34
N PRO A 211 2.53 1.00 32.49
CA PRO A 211 2.19 -0.23 31.78
C PRO A 211 1.72 0.00 30.32
N LEU A 212 1.97 -1.00 29.46
CA LEU A 212 1.57 -1.02 28.03
C LEU A 212 0.07 -0.72 27.82
N LEU A 213 -0.76 -1.21 28.73
CA LEU A 213 -2.20 -1.03 28.76
C LEU A 213 -2.59 -0.06 29.87
N THR A 214 -3.39 0.95 29.52
CA THR A 214 -4.05 1.81 30.49
C THR A 214 -5.48 1.32 30.68
N ALA A 215 -5.77 0.73 31.84
CA ALA A 215 -7.12 0.30 32.20
C ALA A 215 -8.03 1.52 32.45
N ASN A 216 -9.29 1.41 32.04
CA ASN A 216 -10.32 2.40 32.31
C ASN A 216 -10.99 2.07 33.66
N PRO A 217 -10.77 2.86 34.73
CA PRO A 217 -11.32 2.56 36.05
C PRO A 217 -12.85 2.70 36.11
N ALA A 218 -13.47 3.36 35.12
CA ALA A 218 -14.92 3.53 35.06
C ALA A 218 -15.65 2.32 34.44
N VAL A 219 -14.93 1.33 33.92
CA VAL A 219 -15.48 0.15 33.26
C VAL A 219 -14.92 -1.10 33.93
N GLY A 220 -15.75 -1.78 34.72
CA GLY A 220 -15.37 -2.94 35.51
C GLY A 220 -15.98 -4.26 35.01
N PRO A 221 -15.64 -5.39 35.67
CA PRO A 221 -16.24 -6.69 35.37
C PRO A 221 -17.77 -6.64 35.44
N GLY A 222 -18.43 -7.04 34.35
CA GLY A 222 -19.89 -6.99 34.20
C GLY A 222 -20.40 -5.84 33.34
N ASP A 223 -19.58 -4.82 33.09
CA ASP A 223 -19.93 -3.74 32.16
C ASP A 223 -19.81 -4.19 30.71
N PRO A 224 -20.71 -3.75 29.80
CA PRO A 224 -20.64 -4.10 28.37
C PRO A 224 -19.31 -3.74 27.70
N GLY A 225 -18.62 -2.73 28.24
CA GLY A 225 -17.36 -2.21 27.74
C GLY A 225 -16.11 -2.96 28.23
N TYR A 226 -16.22 -3.84 29.22
CA TYR A 226 -15.05 -4.41 29.89
C TYR A 226 -14.18 -5.25 28.95
N GLY A 227 -14.80 -5.98 28.02
CA GLY A 227 -14.09 -6.75 26.98
C GLY A 227 -13.58 -5.91 25.80
N HIS A 228 -13.73 -4.58 25.81
CA HIS A 228 -13.35 -3.72 24.69
C HIS A 228 -11.96 -3.10 24.90
N LEU A 229 -11.13 -3.15 23.86
CA LEU A 229 -9.77 -2.59 23.84
C LEU A 229 -9.63 -1.58 22.72
N ALA A 230 -9.25 -0.34 23.05
CA ALA A 230 -8.95 0.69 22.07
C ALA A 230 -7.46 0.72 21.71
N LEU A 231 -7.16 0.63 20.41
CA LEU A 231 -5.85 0.89 19.83
C LEU A 231 -5.84 2.29 19.22
N ILE A 232 -5.06 3.20 19.78
CA ILE A 232 -4.95 4.59 19.35
C ILE A 232 -3.58 4.80 18.72
N ILE A 233 -3.56 5.09 17.42
CA ILE A 233 -2.33 5.23 16.64
C ILE A 233 -2.26 6.62 16.03
N ARG A 234 -1.22 7.36 16.40
CA ARG A 234 -0.87 8.65 15.78
C ARG A 234 0.51 8.56 15.13
N LEU A 235 0.56 8.60 13.82
CA LEU A 235 1.79 8.56 13.01
C LEU A 235 2.12 9.90 12.35
N THR A 236 1.23 10.89 12.48
CA THR A 236 1.45 12.25 11.99
C THR A 236 1.67 13.23 13.15
N GLY A 237 2.17 14.43 12.85
CA GLY A 237 2.44 15.48 13.86
C GLY A 237 1.21 16.12 14.53
N ARG A 238 -0.01 15.59 14.37
CA ARG A 238 -1.24 16.16 14.97
C ARG A 238 -1.44 15.71 16.42
N SER A 239 -0.89 16.45 17.38
CA SER A 239 -0.86 16.08 18.81
C SER A 239 -2.23 15.88 19.47
N SER A 240 -3.25 16.66 19.12
CA SER A 240 -4.56 16.62 19.81
C SER A 240 -5.42 15.39 19.48
N MET A 241 -5.04 14.58 18.49
CA MET A 241 -5.82 13.41 18.08
C MET A 241 -5.91 12.35 19.18
N VAL A 242 -4.82 12.12 19.90
CA VAL A 242 -4.71 11.03 20.88
C VAL A 242 -5.59 11.28 22.09
N ASP A 243 -5.59 12.50 22.62
CA ASP A 243 -6.43 12.85 23.77
C ASP A 243 -7.93 12.79 23.43
N ILE A 244 -8.30 13.19 22.21
CA ILE A 244 -9.68 13.08 21.73
C ILE A 244 -10.07 11.60 21.56
N ALA A 245 -9.25 10.80 20.88
CA ALA A 245 -9.50 9.37 20.69
C ALA A 245 -9.59 8.63 22.03
N ARG A 246 -8.70 8.94 22.97
CA ARG A 246 -8.69 8.37 24.32
C ARG A 246 -9.99 8.70 25.05
N ARG A 247 -10.45 9.95 25.01
CA ARG A 247 -11.74 10.35 25.59
C ARG A 247 -12.91 9.58 24.96
N VAL A 248 -12.96 9.50 23.63
CA VAL A 248 -14.04 8.79 22.93
C VAL A 248 -14.04 7.31 23.33
N ALA A 249 -12.86 6.69 23.41
CA ALA A 249 -12.72 5.31 23.88
C ALA A 249 -13.15 5.16 25.35
N GLU A 250 -12.72 6.04 26.26
CA GLU A 250 -13.00 5.95 27.69
C GLU A 250 -14.46 6.23 28.06
N THR A 251 -15.14 7.10 27.30
CA THR A 251 -16.51 7.52 27.60
C THR A 251 -17.57 6.83 26.74
N GLY A 252 -17.16 6.29 25.59
CA GLY A 252 -18.09 5.82 24.55
C GLY A 252 -18.85 6.94 23.84
N SER A 253 -18.52 8.21 24.11
CA SER A 253 -19.20 9.37 23.54
C SER A 253 -18.41 9.95 22.35
N PRO A 254 -19.03 10.11 21.17
CA PRO A 254 -18.42 10.81 20.05
C PRO A 254 -18.45 12.34 20.20
N ASP A 255 -19.11 12.86 21.23
CA ASP A 255 -19.24 14.29 21.50
C ASP A 255 -18.37 14.74 22.68
N HIS A 256 -17.86 15.97 22.57
CA HIS A 256 -17.21 16.68 23.66
C HIS A 256 -18.23 17.01 24.78
N PRO A 257 -17.78 17.28 26.02
CA PRO A 257 -18.67 17.67 27.12
C PRO A 257 -19.50 18.92 26.87
N ASP A 258 -19.05 19.79 25.97
CA ASP A 258 -19.75 21.00 25.52
C ASP A 258 -20.73 20.74 24.36
N GLY A 259 -20.94 19.47 23.99
CA GLY A 259 -21.84 19.04 22.92
C GLY A 259 -21.29 19.17 21.51
N ARG A 260 -20.02 19.56 21.34
CA ARG A 260 -19.39 19.64 20.01
C ARG A 260 -18.96 18.26 19.52
N PRO A 261 -19.09 17.94 18.22
CA PRO A 261 -18.64 16.66 17.70
C PRO A 261 -17.11 16.56 17.76
N THR A 262 -16.58 15.39 18.14
CA THR A 262 -15.13 15.12 18.11
C THR A 262 -14.60 14.85 16.70
N GLY A 263 -15.51 14.57 15.77
CA GLY A 263 -15.24 14.06 14.43
C GLY A 263 -15.20 12.54 14.33
N TYR A 264 -15.21 11.80 15.45
CA TYR A 264 -15.29 10.35 15.43
C TYR A 264 -16.74 9.87 15.32
N HIS A 265 -16.96 8.84 14.50
CA HIS A 265 -18.23 8.11 14.45
C HIS A 265 -18.09 6.83 15.29
N TYR A 266 -18.28 6.98 16.60
CA TYR A 266 -18.16 5.88 17.55
C TYR A 266 -19.52 5.53 18.15
N ALA A 267 -19.98 4.31 17.88
CA ALA A 267 -21.26 3.78 18.35
C ALA A 267 -21.02 2.45 19.08
N SER A 268 -20.18 2.50 20.12
CA SER A 268 -19.84 1.34 20.95
C SER A 268 -19.74 1.79 22.41
N PRO A 269 -19.90 0.86 23.38
CA PRO A 269 -19.62 1.15 24.78
C PRO A 269 -18.20 1.69 24.99
N ALA A 270 -18.00 2.35 26.12
CA ALA A 270 -16.66 2.71 26.61
C ALA A 270 -15.74 1.47 26.62
N CYS A 271 -14.47 1.65 26.28
CA CYS A 271 -13.47 0.60 26.32
C CYS A 271 -12.98 0.39 27.75
N GLY A 272 -12.75 -0.88 28.11
CA GLY A 272 -12.16 -1.28 29.38
C GLY A 272 -10.66 -1.02 29.47
N ALA A 273 -9.96 -0.95 28.34
CA ALA A 273 -8.56 -0.55 28.29
C ALA A 273 -8.20 0.19 26.99
N THR A 274 -7.06 0.89 27.04
CA THR A 274 -6.50 1.59 25.89
C THR A 274 -5.00 1.26 25.73
N LEU A 275 -4.56 1.19 24.46
CA LEU A 275 -3.17 1.15 24.03
C LEU A 275 -2.96 2.34 23.09
N ALA A 276 -2.05 3.26 23.45
CA ALA A 276 -1.70 4.40 22.61
C ALA A 276 -0.27 4.25 22.08
N ILE A 277 -0.10 4.40 20.77
CA ILE A 277 1.21 4.39 20.10
C ILE A 277 1.33 5.64 19.24
N GLU A 278 2.41 6.38 19.46
CA GLU A 278 2.60 7.71 18.91
C GLU A 278 3.94 7.83 18.21
N ALA A 279 3.97 8.50 17.06
CA ALA A 279 5.20 8.96 16.44
C ALA A 279 5.69 10.25 17.10
N ALA A 280 6.98 10.53 16.94
CA ALA A 280 7.54 11.84 17.25
C ALA A 280 6.78 12.98 16.53
N VAL A 281 7.01 14.22 16.94
CA VAL A 281 6.33 15.40 16.35
C VAL A 281 6.57 15.51 14.84
N THR A 282 7.73 15.04 14.37
CA THR A 282 8.09 14.99 12.94
C THR A 282 7.28 13.96 12.14
N GLY A 283 6.57 13.04 12.80
CA GLY A 283 5.86 11.93 12.18
C GLY A 283 6.79 10.79 11.75
N VAL A 284 6.19 9.76 11.15
CA VAL A 284 6.91 8.63 10.56
C VAL A 284 7.61 9.08 9.25
N PRO A 285 8.90 8.77 9.06
CA PRO A 285 9.58 9.04 7.79
C PRO A 285 8.87 8.38 6.59
N GLU A 286 8.76 9.11 5.48
CA GLU A 286 8.08 8.66 4.27
C GLU A 286 9.01 7.79 3.40
N ASP A 287 9.31 6.57 3.87
CA ASP A 287 10.09 5.57 3.13
C ASP A 287 9.58 4.14 3.41
N SER A 288 9.95 3.20 2.54
CA SER A 288 9.40 1.85 2.60
C SER A 288 9.79 1.07 3.85
N ASN A 289 11.01 1.29 4.35
CA ASN A 289 11.51 0.58 5.51
C ASN A 289 10.85 1.11 6.79
N SER A 290 10.68 2.42 6.91
CA SER A 290 9.97 3.05 8.02
C SER A 290 8.51 2.62 8.08
N PHE A 291 7.82 2.54 6.94
CA PHE A 291 6.43 2.06 6.90
C PHE A 291 6.34 0.58 7.30
N ALA A 292 7.19 -0.29 6.75
CA ALA A 292 7.21 -1.71 7.10
C ALA A 292 7.49 -1.94 8.58
N THR A 293 8.54 -1.32 9.12
CA THR A 293 8.92 -1.43 10.54
C THR A 293 7.78 -0.93 11.45
N THR A 294 7.11 0.16 11.07
CA THR A 294 5.95 0.68 11.81
C THR A 294 4.82 -0.33 11.85
N VAL A 295 4.42 -0.90 10.72
CA VAL A 295 3.33 -1.90 10.67
C VAL A 295 3.67 -3.12 11.50
N THR A 296 4.89 -3.65 11.35
CA THR A 296 5.35 -4.82 12.12
C THR A 296 5.35 -4.56 13.63
N TYR A 297 5.81 -3.37 14.04
CA TYR A 297 5.80 -2.95 15.44
C TYR A 297 4.36 -2.83 15.98
N LEU A 298 3.49 -2.10 15.27
CA LEU A 298 2.09 -1.90 15.66
C LEU A 298 1.33 -3.23 15.79
N ARG A 299 1.54 -4.15 14.86
CA ARG A 299 0.98 -5.51 14.91
C ARG A 299 1.44 -6.26 16.16
N THR A 300 2.73 -6.21 16.46
CA THR A 300 3.32 -6.89 17.63
C THR A 300 2.74 -6.33 18.94
N GLN A 301 2.64 -5.00 19.06
CA GLN A 301 2.07 -4.35 20.23
C GLN A 301 0.57 -4.67 20.38
N TRP A 302 -0.18 -4.65 19.28
CA TRP A 302 -1.59 -5.04 19.28
C TRP A 302 -1.79 -6.48 19.76
N GLN A 303 -1.05 -7.44 19.20
CA GLN A 303 -1.17 -8.84 19.59
C GLN A 303 -0.83 -9.06 21.07
N THR A 304 0.20 -8.37 21.57
CA THR A 304 0.61 -8.42 22.97
C THR A 304 -0.48 -7.85 23.88
N ALA A 305 -0.99 -6.66 23.56
CA ALA A 305 -2.04 -5.99 24.32
C ALA A 305 -3.38 -6.74 24.27
N HIS A 306 -3.78 -7.25 23.11
CA HIS A 306 -5.00 -8.04 22.94
C HIS A 306 -4.95 -9.33 23.76
N THR A 307 -3.82 -10.05 23.72
CA THR A 307 -3.62 -11.27 24.53
C THR A 307 -3.63 -10.96 26.03
N ALA A 308 -2.94 -9.91 26.46
CA ALA A 308 -2.91 -9.49 27.85
C ALA A 308 -4.32 -9.12 28.36
N TRP A 309 -5.07 -8.34 27.59
CA TRP A 309 -6.43 -7.93 27.96
C TRP A 309 -7.43 -9.09 27.94
N SER A 310 -7.34 -9.98 26.94
CA SER A 310 -8.19 -11.17 26.89
C SER A 310 -7.93 -12.11 28.07
N THR A 311 -6.66 -12.24 28.48
CA THR A 311 -6.29 -13.01 29.68
C THR A 311 -6.84 -12.36 30.96
N GLN A 312 -6.73 -11.04 31.08
CA GLN A 312 -7.22 -10.30 32.24
C GLN A 312 -8.75 -10.33 32.37
N THR A 313 -9.46 -10.26 31.25
CA THR A 313 -10.94 -10.25 31.23
C THR A 313 -11.55 -11.64 31.24
N GLY A 314 -10.78 -12.69 30.91
CA GLY A 314 -11.27 -14.06 30.75
C GLY A 314 -12.27 -14.22 29.61
N SER A 315 -12.31 -13.28 28.66
CA SER A 315 -13.28 -13.23 27.56
C SER A 315 -12.64 -12.82 26.23
N PRO A 316 -13.28 -13.11 25.09
CA PRO A 316 -12.86 -12.57 23.80
C PRO A 316 -12.83 -11.03 23.84
N THR A 317 -11.73 -10.45 23.36
CA THR A 317 -11.56 -8.99 23.33
C THR A 317 -12.01 -8.41 22.00
N THR A 318 -12.89 -7.40 22.06
CA THR A 318 -13.31 -6.61 20.89
C THR A 318 -12.39 -5.41 20.73
N GLY A 319 -11.75 -5.30 19.57
CA GLY A 319 -10.82 -4.21 19.29
C GLY A 319 -11.43 -3.03 18.54
N HIS A 320 -11.06 -1.81 18.92
CA HIS A 320 -11.41 -0.56 18.22
C HIS A 320 -10.15 0.21 17.85
N LEU A 321 -10.01 0.59 16.58
CA LEU A 321 -8.83 1.27 16.05
C LEU A 321 -9.12 2.75 15.77
N PHE A 322 -8.43 3.64 16.46
CA PHE A 322 -8.39 5.06 16.17
C PHE A 322 -7.06 5.34 15.45
N PHE A 323 -7.10 5.67 14.17
CA PHE A 323 -5.88 5.75 13.35
C PHE A 323 -5.72 7.11 12.68
N ASN A 324 -4.53 7.66 12.79
CA ASN A 324 -4.09 8.82 12.03
C ASN A 324 -2.69 8.56 11.48
N GLY A 325 -2.57 8.36 10.18
CA GLY A 325 -1.31 8.02 9.54
C GLY A 325 -1.40 7.90 8.03
N PRO A 326 -0.28 7.59 7.37
CA PRO A 326 -0.23 7.31 5.94
C PRO A 326 -1.17 6.17 5.55
N LEU A 327 -1.92 6.36 4.45
CA LEU A 327 -2.82 5.36 3.88
C LEU A 327 -2.17 3.98 3.62
N PRO A 328 -0.91 3.88 3.13
CA PRO A 328 -0.26 2.58 2.96
C PRO A 328 -0.11 1.79 4.26
N ILE A 329 0.13 2.48 5.39
CA ILE A 329 0.19 1.84 6.71
C ILE A 329 -1.19 1.34 7.12
N ALA A 330 -2.26 2.11 6.87
CA ALA A 330 -3.63 1.66 7.17
C ALA A 330 -4.01 0.40 6.37
N ILE A 331 -3.75 0.38 5.05
CA ILE A 331 -3.99 -0.81 4.22
C ILE A 331 -3.18 -2.00 4.73
N ALA A 332 -1.90 -1.80 5.03
CA ALA A 332 -1.01 -2.86 5.51
C ALA A 332 -1.40 -3.38 6.90
N LEU A 333 -1.91 -2.52 7.80
CA LEU A 333 -2.45 -2.96 9.09
C LEU A 333 -3.70 -3.82 8.92
N GLY A 334 -4.64 -3.38 8.08
CA GLY A 334 -5.84 -4.18 7.78
C GLY A 334 -5.48 -5.55 7.21
N TRP A 335 -4.40 -5.62 6.43
CA TRP A 335 -3.85 -6.87 5.90
C TRP A 335 -3.09 -7.69 6.95
N ALA A 336 -2.32 -7.07 7.86
CA ALA A 336 -1.40 -7.77 8.75
C ALA A 336 -2.01 -8.24 10.09
N LEU A 337 -3.18 -7.73 10.47
CA LEU A 337 -3.81 -8.00 11.77
C LEU A 337 -4.72 -9.24 11.78
N ASP A 338 -4.96 -9.88 10.62
CA ASP A 338 -5.67 -11.17 10.44
C ASP A 338 -6.95 -11.31 11.30
N ASP A 339 -7.17 -12.43 12.00
CA ASP A 339 -8.44 -12.75 12.67
C ASP A 339 -8.73 -11.90 13.92
N ASN A 340 -7.72 -11.19 14.45
CA ASN A 340 -7.86 -10.31 15.63
C ASN A 340 -7.90 -8.83 15.23
N THR A 341 -8.41 -8.53 14.05
CA THR A 341 -8.35 -7.17 13.50
C THR A 341 -9.34 -6.23 14.22
N PRO A 342 -8.86 -5.12 14.82
CA PRO A 342 -9.75 -4.13 15.43
C PRO A 342 -10.62 -3.43 14.38
N ALA A 343 -11.84 -3.05 14.75
CA ALA A 343 -12.71 -2.25 13.91
C ALA A 343 -12.19 -0.81 13.83
N LEU A 344 -11.87 -0.30 12.64
CA LEU A 344 -11.48 1.10 12.48
C LEU A 344 -12.67 2.02 12.80
N VAL A 345 -12.46 2.93 13.74
CA VAL A 345 -13.39 4.00 14.09
C VAL A 345 -13.26 5.12 13.05
N PRO A 346 -14.32 5.41 12.25
CA PRO A 346 -14.27 6.46 11.25
C PRO A 346 -14.06 7.83 11.90
N HIS A 347 -13.28 8.68 11.23
CA HIS A 347 -13.04 10.05 11.67
C HIS A 347 -13.22 11.02 10.50
N ASP A 348 -14.21 11.88 10.60
CA ASP A 348 -14.46 12.96 9.64
C ASP A 348 -13.97 14.30 10.20
N PRO A 349 -12.80 14.81 9.76
CA PRO A 349 -12.28 16.08 10.22
C PRO A 349 -13.07 17.29 9.72
N SER A 350 -14.02 17.13 8.79
CA SER A 350 -14.82 18.24 8.22
C SER A 350 -15.96 18.72 9.12
N THR A 351 -16.20 18.01 10.23
CA THR A 351 -17.24 18.35 11.22
C THR A 351 -16.77 19.34 12.31
N ARG A 352 -15.58 19.93 12.15
CA ARG A 352 -15.00 20.91 13.09
C ARG A 352 -15.34 22.36 12.77
#